data_AF-A0A2U3D0V6-F1
#
_entry.id   AF-A0A2U3D0V6-F1
#
_cell.length_a   1.000
_cell.length_b   1.000
_cell.length_c   1.000
_cell.angle_alpha   90.00
_cell.angle_beta   90.00
_cell.angle_gamma   90.00
#
_symmetry.space_group_name_H-M   'P 1'
#
loop_
_entity.id
_entity.type
_entity.pdbx_description
1 polymer ?
#
loop_
_entity_poly.entity_id
_entity_poly.type
_entity_poly.pdbx_seq_one_letter_code
_entity_poly.pdbx_strand_id
1 'polypeptide(L)'
;MRFAKKLWLLIGLSAISVTTSGVPSHSAFAATSKVSKPSWIIAQSAVMKLHTTSHWSLVQQMLDQPSTILITGRKPEPKWLANWRVRRYLDATSLLLVQEDVQYAKSHKNITGIVLDLEHWSFTPISEQINFVQTLRETENFARQQHLNVLFTPATDLARALYPHGRIDSQYITLRIPANSAHIVNQFEIQAQGVESTPAAYLNFIQESVQQIRSVHSSIPVFAGLSSAPSGQNVSANTLLLDEQITMKWVQGYWLNIPERGAACSRCKESRPEVIADFLTLLSRKETPHSQSAKRSIPHDPVKPFLIYYGWIPENQHRLLKFSRTIQGYSAVVLGSGDEWSQNNEIHSIQKLESWLPQIRWYGYISIGVTNGEPHHTDEQIEREIVLWKKLHVSGILLDCAGPSYGVDAARRTFALNEVHRAKLHALVNVYTPSVLLSLHPMKGDAWLAENWVISNGRSGINPEQEWWAIPKIKQHGWGIWMTATGTHAPQNRNTVRQWVYDTTKKVKGTMIAIAGENYSSQSNWVVPASWI
;
A
#
# COMPACT_ATOMS: atom_id res chain seq x y z
N MET A 1 -7.10 84.87 22.55
CA MET A 1 -7.95 83.67 22.74
C MET A 1 -7.89 82.82 21.47
N ARG A 2 -7.35 81.58 21.61
CA ARG A 2 -7.49 80.31 20.83
C ARG A 2 -7.35 80.37 19.28
N PHE A 3 -6.17 80.05 18.71
CA PHE A 3 -5.64 78.74 18.22
C PHE A 3 -6.46 78.16 17.03
N ALA A 4 -5.88 77.81 15.87
CA ALA A 4 -4.78 76.86 15.68
C ALA A 4 -3.89 77.12 14.44
N LYS A 5 -2.73 76.44 14.46
CA LYS A 5 -1.46 76.69 13.76
C LYS A 5 -1.19 75.66 12.64
N LYS A 6 -0.50 76.14 11.59
CA LYS A 6 0.66 75.53 10.87
C LYS A 6 0.39 74.25 10.02
N LEU A 7 1.12 73.88 8.97
CA LEU A 7 2.46 74.23 8.46
C LEU A 7 2.59 73.76 6.98
N TRP A 8 3.20 74.59 6.12
CA TRP A 8 4.13 74.33 5.00
C TRP A 8 3.93 73.21 3.97
N LEU A 9 4.01 73.61 2.69
CA LEU A 9 4.35 72.77 1.54
C LEU A 9 5.46 73.48 0.75
N LEU A 10 6.61 72.83 0.54
CA LEU A 10 7.63 73.27 -0.40
C LEU A 10 8.29 72.04 -1.03
N ILE A 11 8.29 72.06 -2.36
CA ILE A 11 8.77 71.04 -3.28
C ILE A 11 10.30 71.14 -3.37
N GLY A 12 10.98 70.01 -3.31
CA GLY A 12 12.41 69.88 -3.61
C GLY A 12 12.70 68.51 -4.23
N LEU A 13 13.12 68.53 -5.50
CA LEU A 13 13.60 67.36 -6.23
C LEU A 13 14.87 66.78 -5.60
N SER A 14 14.90 65.46 -5.43
CA SER A 14 16.13 64.68 -5.31
C SER A 14 16.01 63.45 -6.19
N ALA A 15 16.95 63.30 -7.12
CA ALA A 15 17.14 62.11 -7.93
C ALA A 15 17.56 60.93 -7.05
N ILE A 16 16.93 59.76 -7.22
CA ILE A 16 17.35 58.50 -6.62
C ILE A 16 17.72 57.54 -7.75
N SER A 17 18.98 57.14 -7.77
CA SER A 17 19.54 56.08 -8.59
C SER A 17 18.82 54.76 -8.32
N VAL A 18 18.27 54.14 -9.36
CA VAL A 18 17.74 52.76 -9.29
C VAL A 18 18.91 51.79 -9.38
N THR A 19 19.40 51.33 -8.23
CA THR A 19 20.24 50.13 -8.16
C THR A 19 19.35 48.91 -8.37
N THR A 20 19.51 48.21 -9.49
CA THR A 20 18.95 46.88 -9.69
C THR A 20 19.67 45.89 -8.78
N SER A 21 19.14 45.69 -7.58
CA SER A 21 19.54 44.58 -6.71
C SER A 21 19.17 43.27 -7.41
N GLY A 22 20.20 42.55 -7.87
CA GLY A 22 20.06 41.20 -8.39
C GLY A 22 19.35 40.31 -7.38
N VAL A 23 18.24 39.72 -7.82
CA VAL A 23 17.53 38.68 -7.06
C VAL A 23 18.50 37.52 -6.88
N PRO A 24 18.82 37.08 -5.64
CA PRO A 24 19.58 35.86 -5.46
C PRO A 24 18.71 34.71 -6.01
N SER A 25 19.19 34.07 -7.06
CA SER A 25 18.68 32.78 -7.50
C SER A 25 18.68 31.84 -6.31
N HIS A 26 17.50 31.47 -5.81
CA HIS A 26 17.36 30.43 -4.81
C HIS A 26 17.89 29.13 -5.40
N SER A 27 19.14 28.80 -5.05
CA SER A 27 19.72 27.49 -5.28
C SER A 27 18.77 26.45 -4.69
N ALA A 28 18.29 25.56 -5.56
CA ALA A 28 17.52 24.40 -5.18
C ALA A 28 18.29 23.63 -4.10
N PHE A 29 17.72 23.57 -2.90
CA PHE A 29 18.21 22.68 -1.85
C PHE A 29 18.07 21.25 -2.35
N ALA A 30 19.19 20.65 -2.75
CA ALA A 30 19.31 19.21 -2.89
C ALA A 30 19.17 18.60 -1.48
N ALA A 31 17.95 18.17 -1.14
CA ALA A 31 17.64 17.50 0.10
C ALA A 31 18.24 16.09 0.11
N THR A 32 19.46 15.94 0.61
CA THR A 32 19.97 14.66 1.10
C THR A 32 19.48 14.46 2.53
N SER A 33 18.17 14.24 2.72
CA SER A 33 17.63 13.89 4.04
C SER A 33 17.95 12.42 4.34
N LYS A 34 18.81 12.18 5.34
CA LYS A 34 18.80 10.90 6.06
C LYS A 34 17.34 10.62 6.43
N VAL A 35 16.82 9.46 6.04
CA VAL A 35 15.48 9.02 6.44
C VAL A 35 15.49 8.90 7.96
N SER A 36 14.94 9.91 8.65
CA SER A 36 14.75 9.87 10.09
C SER A 36 13.72 8.79 10.41
N LYS A 37 13.91 8.05 11.50
CA LYS A 37 12.90 7.11 12.00
C LYS A 37 11.55 7.84 12.17
N PRO A 38 10.41 7.17 11.89
CA PRO A 38 9.10 7.79 12.09
C PRO A 38 8.90 8.19 13.55
N SER A 39 8.23 9.32 13.75
CA SER A 39 7.70 9.72 15.07
C SER A 39 6.38 9.00 15.36
N TRP A 40 6.06 8.77 16.62
CA TRP A 40 4.83 8.06 17.01
C TRP A 40 3.87 8.96 17.78
N ILE A 41 2.57 8.77 17.58
CA ILE A 41 1.51 9.21 18.48
C ILE A 41 0.85 7.95 19.06
N ILE A 42 0.67 7.89 20.38
CA ILE A 42 -0.01 6.77 21.02
C ILE A 42 -0.72 7.20 22.29
N ALA A 43 -1.92 6.68 22.53
CA ALA A 43 -2.66 6.91 23.76
C ALA A 43 -2.13 6.07 24.93
N GLN A 44 -2.15 6.61 26.14
CA GLN A 44 -1.80 5.90 27.37
C GLN A 44 -2.57 4.57 27.48
N SER A 45 -3.87 4.56 27.17
CA SER A 45 -4.69 3.35 27.17
C SER A 45 -4.18 2.28 26.18
N ALA A 46 -3.71 2.68 25.00
CA ALA A 46 -3.10 1.78 24.02
C ALA A 46 -1.75 1.23 24.53
N VAL A 47 -0.92 2.06 25.17
CA VAL A 47 0.33 1.61 25.80
C VAL A 47 0.05 0.56 26.90
N MET A 48 -0.98 0.77 27.72
CA MET A 48 -1.37 -0.22 28.75
C MET A 48 -1.75 -1.57 28.14
N LYS A 49 -2.41 -1.59 26.98
CA LYS A 49 -2.74 -2.84 26.25
C LYS A 49 -1.51 -3.47 25.62
N LEU A 50 -0.59 -2.67 25.08
CA LEU A 50 0.66 -3.18 24.51
C LEU A 50 1.57 -3.81 25.58
N HIS A 51 1.52 -3.31 26.82
CA HIS A 51 2.26 -3.85 27.95
C HIS A 51 1.90 -5.32 28.26
N THR A 52 0.73 -5.80 27.83
CA THR A 52 0.32 -7.20 28.03
C THR A 52 0.73 -8.12 26.87
N THR A 53 1.40 -7.61 25.84
CA THR A 53 1.81 -8.40 24.67
C THR A 53 3.16 -9.08 24.88
N SER A 54 3.40 -10.21 24.19
CA SER A 54 4.67 -10.95 24.21
C SER A 54 5.86 -10.15 23.68
N HIS A 55 5.63 -9.08 22.93
CA HIS A 55 6.65 -8.25 22.30
C HIS A 55 6.94 -6.94 23.04
N TRP A 56 6.45 -6.80 24.29
CA TRP A 56 6.50 -5.54 25.04
C TRP A 56 7.88 -4.88 25.09
N SER A 57 8.95 -5.64 25.35
CA SER A 57 10.30 -5.07 25.46
C SER A 57 10.74 -4.32 24.19
N LEU A 58 10.43 -4.88 23.01
CA LEU A 58 10.73 -4.26 21.72
C LEU A 58 9.81 -3.06 21.45
N VAL A 59 8.52 -3.21 21.76
CA VAL A 59 7.53 -2.13 21.62
C VAL A 59 7.92 -0.92 22.48
N GLN A 60 8.30 -1.15 23.73
CA GLN A 60 8.80 -0.11 24.63
C GLN A 60 10.03 0.58 24.03
N GLN A 61 11.01 -0.17 23.50
CA GLN A 61 12.20 0.42 22.89
C GLN A 61 11.86 1.36 21.73
N MET A 62 10.81 1.06 20.95
CA MET A 62 10.39 1.88 19.82
C MET A 62 9.59 3.10 20.22
N LEU A 63 8.79 3.01 21.28
CA LEU A 63 7.87 4.07 21.71
C LEU A 63 8.48 5.01 22.77
N ASP A 64 9.41 4.54 23.62
CA ASP A 64 10.10 5.34 24.63
C ASP A 64 11.22 6.21 24.01
N GLN A 65 10.79 7.17 23.20
CA GLN A 65 11.65 8.05 22.42
C GLN A 65 11.16 9.51 22.51
N PRO A 66 12.07 10.51 22.56
CA PRO A 66 11.70 11.93 22.66
C PRO A 66 10.79 12.44 21.54
N SER A 67 10.79 11.77 20.38
CA SER A 67 9.93 12.09 19.25
C SER A 67 8.47 11.63 19.45
N THR A 68 8.23 10.64 20.31
CA THR A 68 6.90 10.09 20.58
C THR A 68 6.03 11.09 21.34
N ILE A 69 4.80 11.24 20.87
CA ILE A 69 3.70 11.92 21.54
C ILE A 69 2.87 10.86 22.29
N LEU A 70 2.86 10.96 23.61
CA LEU A 70 1.98 10.18 24.48
C LEU A 70 0.73 11.02 24.78
N ILE A 71 -0.42 10.58 24.30
CA ILE A 71 -1.72 11.15 24.67
C ILE A 71 -2.09 10.62 26.04
N THR A 72 -2.19 11.49 27.03
CA THR A 72 -2.40 11.16 28.43
C THR A 72 -3.63 11.88 28.97
N GLY A 73 -4.22 11.35 30.04
CA GLY A 73 -5.31 12.01 30.74
C GLY A 73 -4.80 12.85 31.92
N ARG A 74 -5.73 13.40 32.71
CA ARG A 74 -5.42 14.03 34.01
C ARG A 74 -5.18 13.02 35.14
N LYS A 75 -5.36 11.73 34.86
CA LYS A 75 -5.11 10.65 35.84
C LYS A 75 -3.61 10.37 35.92
N PRO A 76 -3.05 10.13 37.11
CA PRO A 76 -1.65 9.79 37.25
C PRO A 76 -1.25 8.57 36.41
N GLU A 77 -0.12 8.68 35.71
CA GLU A 77 0.49 7.56 34.98
C GLU A 77 1.06 6.52 35.95
N PRO A 78 1.05 5.22 35.60
CA PRO A 78 1.85 4.23 36.31
C PRO A 78 3.33 4.64 36.35
N LYS A 79 4.02 4.36 37.45
CA LYS A 79 5.42 4.79 37.66
C LYS A 79 6.36 4.41 36.51
N TRP A 80 6.17 3.25 35.89
CA TRP A 80 7.00 2.79 34.78
C TRP A 80 6.80 3.62 33.50
N LEU A 81 5.59 4.12 33.24
CA LEU A 81 5.28 4.97 32.10
C LEU A 81 5.66 6.42 32.35
N ALA A 82 5.54 6.89 33.59
CA ALA A 82 5.95 8.24 34.00
C ALA A 82 7.44 8.53 33.69
N ASN A 83 8.29 7.49 33.68
CA ASN A 83 9.71 7.60 33.39
C ASN A 83 10.05 7.59 31.89
N TRP A 84 9.08 7.39 31.00
CA TRP A 84 9.32 7.43 29.56
C TRP A 84 9.72 8.82 29.07
N ARG A 85 10.66 8.85 28.13
CA ARG A 85 11.20 10.04 27.48
C ARG A 85 10.30 10.44 26.32
N VAL A 86 9.07 10.83 26.61
CA VAL A 86 8.04 11.18 25.60
C VAL A 86 7.52 12.59 25.80
N ARG A 87 6.96 13.18 24.75
CA ARG A 87 6.18 14.43 24.83
C ARG A 87 4.76 14.09 25.25
N ARG A 88 4.26 14.69 26.33
CA ARG A 88 2.90 14.40 26.84
C ARG A 88 1.91 15.45 26.37
N TYR A 89 0.81 14.97 25.81
CA TYR A 89 -0.29 15.78 25.31
C TYR A 89 -1.58 15.38 26.02
N LEU A 90 -2.40 16.35 26.42
CA LEU A 90 -3.74 16.08 26.97
C LEU A 90 -4.75 15.97 25.83
N ASP A 91 -5.69 15.04 25.96
CA ASP A 91 -6.75 14.79 24.97
C ASP A 91 -7.98 15.65 25.24
N ALA A 92 -8.35 16.50 24.27
CA ALA A 92 -9.51 17.35 24.34
C ALA A 92 -10.43 17.17 23.13
N THR A 93 -11.68 16.85 23.38
CA THR A 93 -12.73 16.70 22.35
C THR A 93 -13.62 17.93 22.20
N SER A 94 -13.33 18.99 22.96
CA SER A 94 -14.06 20.27 22.91
C SER A 94 -13.21 21.43 23.43
N LEU A 95 -13.61 22.65 23.12
CA LEU A 95 -12.98 23.87 23.62
C LEU A 95 -13.05 23.99 25.15
N LEU A 96 -14.16 23.55 25.75
CA LEU A 96 -14.31 23.52 27.19
C LEU A 96 -13.21 22.65 27.83
N LEU A 97 -12.98 21.45 27.29
CA LEU A 97 -11.92 20.57 27.77
C LEU A 97 -10.53 21.17 27.54
N VAL A 98 -10.30 21.86 26.40
CA VAL A 98 -9.05 22.60 26.17
C VAL A 98 -8.78 23.62 27.26
N GLN A 99 -9.78 24.42 27.64
CA GLN A 99 -9.60 25.44 28.68
C GLN A 99 -9.19 24.80 30.02
N GLU A 100 -9.87 23.72 30.40
CA GLU A 100 -9.56 22.97 31.61
C GLU A 100 -8.16 22.33 31.55
N ASP A 101 -7.79 21.73 30.42
CA ASP A 101 -6.48 21.08 30.21
C ASP A 101 -5.34 22.08 30.22
N VAL A 102 -5.54 23.28 29.67
CA VAL A 102 -4.59 24.39 29.74
C VAL A 102 -4.40 24.86 31.18
N GLN A 103 -5.45 24.88 32.01
CA GLN A 103 -5.27 25.16 33.45
C GLN A 103 -4.54 24.03 34.17
N TYR A 104 -4.87 22.78 33.87
CA TYR A 104 -4.21 21.62 34.46
C TYR A 104 -2.71 21.57 34.13
N ALA A 105 -2.34 21.87 32.89
CA ALA A 105 -0.94 21.88 32.44
C ALA A 105 -0.06 22.89 33.20
N LYS A 106 -0.63 23.99 33.75
CA LYS A 106 0.13 24.99 34.53
C LYS A 106 0.86 24.39 35.73
N SER A 107 0.25 23.40 36.38
CA SER A 107 0.84 22.71 37.54
C SER A 107 1.58 21.41 37.17
N HIS A 108 1.54 21.00 35.89
CA HIS A 108 2.11 19.75 35.40
C HIS A 108 3.12 20.02 34.28
N LYS A 109 4.33 20.43 34.66
CA LYS A 109 5.39 20.88 33.74
C LYS A 109 5.84 19.84 32.70
N ASN A 110 5.49 18.57 32.87
CA ASN A 110 5.76 17.50 31.91
C ASN A 110 4.75 17.45 30.75
N ILE A 111 3.64 18.20 30.82
CA ILE A 111 2.68 18.37 29.73
C ILE A 111 3.22 19.43 28.76
N THR A 112 3.24 19.10 27.48
CA THR A 112 3.89 19.90 26.42
C THR A 112 2.96 20.26 25.26
N GLY A 113 1.73 19.75 25.27
CA GLY A 113 0.75 20.05 24.24
C GLY A 113 -0.66 19.57 24.57
N ILE A 114 -1.56 19.88 23.66
CA ILE A 114 -2.96 19.48 23.64
C ILE A 114 -3.22 18.78 22.30
N VAL A 115 -3.90 17.64 22.35
CA VAL A 115 -4.55 17.04 21.18
C VAL A 115 -5.98 17.57 21.14
N LEU A 116 -6.36 18.17 20.01
CA LEU A 116 -7.74 18.58 19.77
C LEU A 116 -8.37 17.63 18.75
N ASP A 117 -9.30 16.81 19.23
CA ASP A 117 -9.95 15.73 18.49
C ASP A 117 -11.41 16.07 18.21
N LEU A 118 -11.65 16.81 17.11
CA LEU A 118 -12.99 17.21 16.69
C LEU A 118 -13.56 16.18 15.71
N GLU A 119 -14.62 15.51 16.14
CA GLU A 119 -15.37 14.54 15.32
C GLU A 119 -16.87 14.85 15.26
N HIS A 120 -17.59 14.18 14.36
CA HIS A 120 -19.06 14.21 14.30
C HIS A 120 -19.69 13.17 15.25
N TRP A 121 -19.63 13.50 16.55
CA TRP A 121 -20.13 12.67 17.65
C TRP A 121 -20.67 13.53 18.81
N SER A 122 -21.15 12.91 19.88
CA SER A 122 -21.71 13.65 21.03
C SER A 122 -20.69 14.31 21.94
N PHE A 123 -19.39 13.98 21.83
CA PHE A 123 -18.35 14.57 22.67
C PHE A 123 -17.86 15.94 22.16
N THR A 124 -17.95 16.18 20.86
CA THR A 124 -17.76 17.51 20.26
C THR A 124 -19.09 18.25 20.23
N PRO A 125 -19.25 19.41 20.89
CA PRO A 125 -20.45 20.22 20.76
C PRO A 125 -20.75 20.56 19.29
N ILE A 126 -22.01 20.48 18.86
CA ILE A 126 -22.41 20.74 17.46
C ILE A 126 -21.91 22.12 16.97
N SER A 127 -21.94 23.14 17.84
CA SER A 127 -21.42 24.47 17.52
C SER A 127 -19.93 24.45 17.16
N GLU A 128 -19.15 23.60 17.81
CA GLU A 128 -17.73 23.42 17.55
C GLU A 128 -17.47 22.55 16.31
N GLN A 129 -18.34 21.58 16.02
CA GLN A 129 -18.26 20.80 14.77
C GLN A 129 -18.48 21.71 13.55
N ILE A 130 -19.51 22.56 13.58
CA ILE A 130 -19.85 23.48 12.48
C ILE A 130 -18.81 24.60 12.36
N ASN A 131 -18.32 25.13 13.50
CA ASN A 131 -17.37 26.24 13.53
C ASN A 131 -15.95 25.79 13.90
N PHE A 132 -15.51 24.63 13.41
CA PHE A 132 -14.24 24.01 13.82
C PHE A 132 -13.02 24.93 13.64
N VAL A 133 -13.02 25.80 12.62
CA VAL A 133 -11.95 26.80 12.40
C VAL A 133 -11.86 27.79 13.55
N GLN A 134 -13.01 28.26 14.06
CA GLN A 134 -13.04 29.19 15.19
C GLN A 134 -12.59 28.47 16.47
N THR A 135 -13.11 27.26 16.71
CA THR A 135 -12.66 26.40 17.82
C THR A 135 -11.14 26.23 17.80
N LEU A 136 -10.56 25.93 16.63
CA LEU A 136 -9.13 25.74 16.47
C LEU A 136 -8.32 27.00 16.78
N ARG A 137 -8.80 28.19 16.38
CA ARG A 137 -8.15 29.47 16.71
C ARG A 137 -8.16 29.74 18.22
N GLU A 138 -9.27 29.46 18.87
CA GLU A 138 -9.41 29.64 20.31
C GLU A 138 -8.51 28.66 21.08
N THR A 139 -8.46 27.39 20.65
CA THR A 139 -7.53 26.40 21.19
C THR A 139 -6.09 26.84 21.08
N GLU A 140 -5.64 27.29 19.90
CA GLU A 140 -4.30 27.83 19.70
C GLU A 140 -4.01 29.04 20.59
N ASN A 141 -4.98 29.92 20.78
CA ASN A 141 -4.82 31.08 21.67
C ASN A 141 -4.66 30.66 23.14
N PHE A 142 -5.45 29.70 23.62
CA PHE A 142 -5.31 29.17 24.99
C PHE A 142 -3.98 28.42 25.18
N ALA A 143 -3.60 27.57 24.23
CA ALA A 143 -2.36 26.79 24.29
C ALA A 143 -1.11 27.70 24.27
N ARG A 144 -1.10 28.72 23.39
CA ARG A 144 0.02 29.66 23.25
C ARG A 144 0.31 30.44 24.53
N GLN A 145 -0.72 30.80 25.30
CA GLN A 145 -0.55 31.48 26.60
C GLN A 145 0.23 30.64 27.62
N GLN A 146 0.26 29.32 27.46
CA GLN A 146 0.99 28.39 28.33
C GLN A 146 2.17 27.71 27.61
N HIS A 147 2.57 28.23 26.43
CA HIS A 147 3.62 27.64 25.61
C HIS A 147 3.39 26.15 25.27
N LEU A 148 2.14 25.74 25.15
CA LEU A 148 1.74 24.40 24.75
C LEU A 148 1.65 24.30 23.22
N ASN A 149 1.98 23.14 22.69
CA ASN A 149 1.73 22.81 21.28
C ASN A 149 0.28 22.37 21.07
N VAL A 150 -0.23 22.49 19.84
CA VAL A 150 -1.54 21.94 19.47
C VAL A 150 -1.33 20.95 18.33
N LEU A 151 -1.74 19.72 18.58
CA LEU A 151 -1.90 18.69 17.56
C LEU A 151 -3.39 18.60 17.22
N PHE A 152 -3.77 18.99 16.01
CA PHE A 152 -5.15 18.86 15.55
C PHE A 152 -5.34 17.53 14.83
N THR A 153 -6.39 16.79 15.21
CA THR A 153 -6.63 15.43 14.73
C THR A 153 -8.07 15.25 14.24
N PRO A 154 -8.55 16.06 13.28
CA PRO A 154 -9.96 16.04 12.90
C PRO A 154 -10.32 14.71 12.25
N ALA A 155 -11.35 14.05 12.79
CA ALA A 155 -11.92 12.88 12.14
C ALA A 155 -12.48 13.23 10.76
N THR A 156 -12.41 12.24 9.86
CA THR A 156 -12.99 12.39 8.52
C THR A 156 -14.48 12.71 8.59
N ASP A 157 -15.18 12.18 9.60
CA ASP A 157 -16.61 12.39 9.77
C ASP A 157 -17.01 13.79 10.25
N LEU A 158 -16.06 14.63 10.71
CA LEU A 158 -16.29 16.05 10.93
C LEU A 158 -16.88 16.73 9.69
N ALA A 159 -16.52 16.24 8.49
CA ALA A 159 -17.10 16.68 7.23
C ALA A 159 -18.64 16.58 7.20
N ARG A 160 -19.24 15.63 7.93
CA ARG A 160 -20.70 15.45 8.00
C ARG A 160 -21.41 16.62 8.67
N ALA A 161 -20.76 17.29 9.61
CA ALA A 161 -21.33 18.47 10.28
C ALA A 161 -21.47 19.66 9.32
N LEU A 162 -20.57 19.73 8.33
CA LEU A 162 -20.52 20.81 7.34
C LEU A 162 -21.31 20.47 6.08
N TYR A 163 -21.31 19.20 5.70
CA TYR A 163 -21.99 18.69 4.52
C TYR A 163 -22.45 17.24 4.75
N PRO A 164 -23.74 17.00 5.05
CA PRO A 164 -24.21 15.70 5.58
C PRO A 164 -24.42 14.59 4.55
N HIS A 165 -24.35 14.89 3.24
CA HIS A 165 -24.58 13.91 2.16
C HIS A 165 -23.27 13.28 1.69
N GLY A 166 -23.25 12.41 0.67
CA GLY A 166 -22.02 11.95 -0.02
C GLY A 166 -21.00 11.09 0.74
N ARG A 167 -19.82 10.92 0.12
CA ARG A 167 -18.71 10.12 0.66
C ARG A 167 -17.83 10.97 1.57
N ILE A 168 -17.72 10.56 2.83
CA ILE A 168 -17.06 11.31 3.92
C ILE A 168 -15.61 11.68 3.58
N ASP A 169 -14.82 10.72 3.10
CA ASP A 169 -13.42 10.88 2.72
C ASP A 169 -13.24 11.94 1.62
N SER A 170 -14.05 11.86 0.57
CA SER A 170 -14.04 12.84 -0.52
C SER A 170 -14.47 14.23 -0.06
N GLN A 171 -15.40 14.32 0.89
CA GLN A 171 -15.89 15.60 1.40
C GLN A 171 -14.92 16.28 2.34
N TYR A 172 -14.26 15.51 3.18
CA TYR A 172 -13.19 15.99 4.03
C TYR A 172 -12.12 16.73 3.20
N ILE A 173 -11.74 16.17 2.05
CA ILE A 173 -10.85 16.81 1.07
C ILE A 173 -11.54 17.99 0.37
N THR A 174 -12.77 17.84 -0.12
CA THR A 174 -13.49 18.89 -0.88
C THR A 174 -13.72 20.15 -0.05
N LEU A 175 -14.08 19.98 1.22
CA LEU A 175 -14.28 21.07 2.20
C LEU A 175 -12.96 21.68 2.68
N ARG A 176 -11.82 21.14 2.21
CA ARG A 176 -10.47 21.60 2.54
C ARG A 176 -10.19 21.64 4.04
N ILE A 177 -10.72 20.69 4.80
CA ILE A 177 -10.48 20.61 6.26
C ILE A 177 -8.98 20.64 6.58
N PRO A 178 -8.11 19.85 5.90
CA PRO A 178 -6.66 19.92 6.14
C PRO A 178 -6.04 21.30 5.90
N ALA A 179 -6.35 21.97 4.79
CA ALA A 179 -5.79 23.29 4.49
C ALA A 179 -6.31 24.36 5.46
N ASN A 180 -7.61 24.35 5.77
CA ASN A 180 -8.23 25.35 6.65
C ASN A 180 -7.67 25.28 8.07
N SER A 181 -7.25 24.09 8.51
CA SER A 181 -6.65 23.88 9.82
C SER A 181 -5.15 24.15 9.87
N ALA A 182 -4.40 23.75 8.84
CA ALA A 182 -2.94 23.86 8.81
C ALA A 182 -2.40 25.30 8.83
N HIS A 183 -3.25 26.30 8.54
CA HIS A 183 -2.92 27.72 8.73
C HIS A 183 -2.88 28.16 10.21
N ILE A 184 -3.45 27.37 11.11
CA ILE A 184 -3.72 27.76 12.50
C ILE A 184 -2.81 26.99 13.45
N VAL A 185 -2.67 25.67 13.26
CA VAL A 185 -1.93 24.81 14.18
C VAL A 185 -0.49 24.53 13.79
N ASN A 186 0.31 24.13 14.77
CA ASN A 186 1.70 23.75 14.56
C ASN A 186 1.92 22.26 14.23
N GLN A 187 0.95 21.39 14.51
CA GLN A 187 1.01 19.95 14.18
C GLN A 187 -0.36 19.45 13.71
N PHE A 188 -0.36 18.53 12.75
CA PHE A 188 -1.58 17.98 12.19
C PHE A 188 -1.49 16.46 12.06
N GLU A 189 -2.53 15.73 12.46
CA GLU A 189 -2.68 14.32 12.13
C GLU A 189 -3.87 14.12 11.19
N ILE A 190 -3.63 13.29 10.16
CA ILE A 190 -4.65 12.88 9.20
C ILE A 190 -5.24 11.58 9.72
N GLN A 191 -6.46 11.63 10.26
CA GLN A 191 -7.21 10.45 10.71
C GLN A 191 -7.69 9.57 9.54
N ALA A 192 -6.74 8.89 8.89
CA ALA A 192 -6.96 8.10 7.68
C ALA A 192 -7.49 6.67 7.96
N GLN A 193 -7.76 6.32 9.21
CA GLN A 193 -8.11 4.95 9.60
C GLN A 193 -9.40 4.45 8.92
N GLY A 194 -10.31 5.34 8.56
CA GLY A 194 -11.54 5.01 7.82
C GLY A 194 -11.32 4.51 6.38
N VAL A 195 -10.15 4.77 5.77
CA VAL A 195 -9.82 4.39 4.39
C VAL A 195 -8.73 3.31 4.29
N GLU A 196 -8.24 2.79 5.41
CA GLU A 196 -7.21 1.73 5.51
C GLU A 196 -7.62 0.37 4.89
N SER A 197 -8.85 0.22 4.42
CA SER A 197 -9.31 -1.02 3.78
C SER A 197 -8.53 -1.41 2.51
N THR A 198 -7.89 -0.44 1.86
CA THR A 198 -7.00 -0.69 0.70
C THR A 198 -5.79 0.23 0.76
N PRO A 199 -4.55 -0.26 0.59
CA PRO A 199 -3.35 0.57 0.63
C PRO A 199 -3.35 1.71 -0.40
N ALA A 200 -3.96 1.48 -1.58
CA ALA A 200 -4.08 2.51 -2.62
C ALA A 200 -5.02 3.67 -2.20
N ALA A 201 -6.17 3.37 -1.60
CA ALA A 201 -7.07 4.43 -1.10
C ALA A 201 -6.44 5.18 0.07
N TYR A 202 -5.77 4.46 0.98
CA TYR A 202 -5.02 5.06 2.08
C TYR A 202 -3.94 6.03 1.57
N LEU A 203 -3.09 5.57 0.64
CA LEU A 203 -2.05 6.41 0.02
C LEU A 203 -2.63 7.66 -0.65
N ASN A 204 -3.67 7.51 -1.49
CA ASN A 204 -4.27 8.64 -2.19
C ASN A 204 -4.83 9.67 -1.21
N PHE A 205 -5.54 9.22 -0.16
CA PHE A 205 -6.11 10.11 0.85
C PHE A 205 -5.03 10.86 1.65
N ILE A 206 -3.93 10.19 2.03
CA ILE A 206 -2.78 10.83 2.66
C ILE A 206 -2.14 11.85 1.72
N GLN A 207 -1.94 11.52 0.44
CA GLN A 207 -1.33 12.42 -0.53
C GLN A 207 -2.16 13.69 -0.73
N GLU A 208 -3.48 13.57 -0.92
CA GLU A 208 -4.37 14.72 -1.09
C GLU A 208 -4.39 15.61 0.16
N SER A 209 -4.48 14.99 1.35
CA SER A 209 -4.46 15.72 2.62
C SER A 209 -3.14 16.47 2.84
N VAL A 210 -1.99 15.78 2.62
CA VAL A 210 -0.67 16.40 2.73
C VAL A 210 -0.50 17.51 1.70
N GLN A 211 -0.95 17.34 0.46
CA GLN A 211 -0.87 18.39 -0.55
C GLN A 211 -1.67 19.64 -0.13
N GLN A 212 -2.86 19.47 0.43
CA GLN A 212 -3.64 20.58 0.97
C GLN A 212 -2.93 21.28 2.13
N ILE A 213 -2.40 20.53 3.09
CA ILE A 213 -1.61 21.07 4.20
C ILE A 213 -0.39 21.84 3.68
N ARG A 214 0.38 21.25 2.76
CA ARG A 214 1.61 21.83 2.23
C ARG A 214 1.37 23.04 1.33
N SER A 215 0.18 23.16 0.73
CA SER A 215 -0.21 24.35 -0.04
C SER A 215 -0.33 25.61 0.81
N VAL A 216 -0.47 25.45 2.13
CA VAL A 216 -0.68 26.55 3.08
C VAL A 216 0.39 26.65 4.16
N HIS A 217 1.02 25.52 4.50
CA HIS A 217 2.09 25.44 5.49
C HIS A 217 3.11 24.35 5.11
N SER A 218 4.20 24.76 4.48
CA SER A 218 5.19 23.85 3.88
C SER A 218 5.94 22.96 4.88
N SER A 219 6.02 23.35 6.16
CA SER A 219 6.91 22.70 7.15
C SER A 219 6.28 22.14 8.43
N ILE A 220 4.95 22.21 8.67
CA ILE A 220 4.40 21.60 9.89
C ILE A 220 4.63 20.08 9.92
N PRO A 221 4.90 19.47 11.08
CA PRO A 221 4.83 18.03 11.23
C PRO A 221 3.43 17.52 10.89
N VAL A 222 3.37 16.54 9.99
CA VAL A 222 2.13 15.86 9.60
C VAL A 222 2.25 14.40 9.97
N PHE A 223 1.23 13.86 10.62
CA PHE A 223 1.13 12.46 11.02
C PHE A 223 -0.04 11.79 10.29
N ALA A 224 -0.04 10.46 10.22
CA ALA A 224 -1.15 9.68 9.69
C ALA A 224 -1.62 8.61 10.68
N GLY A 225 -2.92 8.38 10.74
CA GLY A 225 -3.50 7.31 11.55
C GLY A 225 -3.21 5.92 11.00
N LEU A 226 -2.87 4.97 11.88
CA LEU A 226 -2.79 3.52 11.62
C LEU A 226 -3.60 2.77 12.68
N SER A 227 -4.48 1.84 12.30
CA SER A 227 -5.36 1.14 13.25
C SER A 227 -5.23 -0.37 13.24
N SER A 228 -5.21 -0.99 14.42
CA SER A 228 -5.28 -2.45 14.53
C SER A 228 -6.64 -3.04 14.12
N ALA A 229 -7.70 -2.23 14.14
CA ALA A 229 -9.06 -2.67 13.83
C ALA A 229 -10.00 -1.50 13.44
N PRO A 230 -9.72 -0.77 12.34
CA PRO A 230 -10.48 0.41 11.97
C PRO A 230 -11.95 0.07 11.72
N SER A 231 -12.87 0.73 12.42
CA SER A 231 -14.33 0.43 12.35
C SER A 231 -14.67 -1.05 12.56
N GLY A 232 -13.86 -1.80 13.33
CA GLY A 232 -14.04 -3.23 13.56
C GLY A 232 -13.61 -4.13 12.38
N GLN A 233 -12.93 -3.59 11.37
CA GLN A 233 -12.33 -4.37 10.29
C GLN A 233 -11.10 -5.14 10.77
N ASN A 234 -10.79 -6.26 10.11
CA ASN A 234 -9.59 -7.03 10.40
C ASN A 234 -8.43 -6.47 9.60
N VAL A 235 -7.55 -5.72 10.26
CA VAL A 235 -6.26 -5.30 9.70
C VAL A 235 -5.14 -6.21 10.23
N SER A 236 -4.11 -6.43 9.42
CA SER A 236 -2.95 -7.24 9.78
C SER A 236 -1.71 -6.38 9.97
N ALA A 237 -0.74 -6.85 10.74
CA ALA A 237 0.54 -6.14 10.94
C ALA A 237 1.28 -5.87 9.62
N ASN A 238 1.15 -6.75 8.63
CA ASN A 238 1.74 -6.56 7.30
C ASN A 238 1.01 -5.48 6.49
N THR A 239 -0.30 -5.31 6.70
CA THR A 239 -1.08 -4.23 6.08
C THR A 239 -0.58 -2.89 6.62
N LEU A 240 -0.47 -2.75 7.95
CA LEU A 240 0.09 -1.55 8.58
C LEU A 240 1.54 -1.26 8.14
N LEU A 241 2.35 -2.31 7.98
CA LEU A 241 3.70 -2.16 7.43
C LEU A 241 3.69 -1.66 5.98
N LEU A 242 2.77 -2.14 5.15
CA LEU A 242 2.66 -1.67 3.78
C LEU A 242 2.18 -0.21 3.73
N ASP A 243 1.17 0.14 4.53
CA ASP A 243 0.64 1.50 4.63
C ASP A 243 1.73 2.48 5.10
N GLU A 244 2.54 2.08 6.10
CA GLU A 244 3.74 2.81 6.53
C GLU A 244 4.72 3.00 5.36
N GLN A 245 5.07 1.93 4.67
CA GLN A 245 6.08 1.97 3.62
C GLN A 245 5.70 2.86 2.43
N ILE A 246 4.43 2.86 2.04
CA ILE A 246 3.97 3.66 0.89
C ILE A 246 3.75 5.13 1.26
N THR A 247 3.52 5.42 2.56
CA THR A 247 3.22 6.78 3.02
C THR A 247 4.35 7.49 3.77
N MET A 248 5.40 6.79 4.20
CA MET A 248 6.49 7.34 5.04
C MET A 248 7.24 8.54 4.43
N LYS A 249 7.18 8.72 3.12
CA LYS A 249 7.78 9.89 2.44
C LYS A 249 6.92 11.15 2.49
N TRP A 250 5.66 11.03 2.89
CA TRP A 250 4.68 12.11 2.92
C TRP A 250 4.43 12.65 4.34
N VAL A 251 4.66 11.81 5.35
CA VAL A 251 4.38 12.11 6.76
C VAL A 251 5.62 11.96 7.63
N GLN A 252 5.63 12.65 8.77
CA GLN A 252 6.70 12.60 9.76
C GLN A 252 6.59 11.37 10.70
N GLY A 253 5.42 10.77 10.76
CA GLY A 253 5.10 9.74 11.75
C GLY A 253 3.65 9.27 11.71
N TYR A 254 3.29 8.43 12.66
CA TYR A 254 1.98 7.78 12.70
C TYR A 254 1.33 7.78 14.07
N TRP A 255 0.00 7.90 14.11
CA TRP A 255 -0.81 7.59 15.28
C TRP A 255 -1.21 6.12 15.29
N LEU A 256 -0.65 5.36 16.23
CA LEU A 256 -0.99 3.97 16.48
C LEU A 256 -2.28 3.86 17.32
N ASN A 257 -3.40 3.56 16.66
CA ASN A 257 -4.70 3.42 17.31
C ASN A 257 -5.03 1.95 17.56
N ILE A 258 -5.40 1.62 18.81
CA ILE A 258 -5.88 0.29 19.23
C ILE A 258 -7.33 0.43 19.69
N PRO A 259 -8.28 0.52 18.75
CA PRO A 259 -9.67 0.76 19.09
C PRO A 259 -10.25 -0.40 19.91
N GLU A 260 -11.26 -0.07 20.69
CA GLU A 260 -12.10 -1.03 21.39
C GLU A 260 -13.54 -0.52 21.43
N ARG A 261 -14.48 -1.43 21.71
CA ARG A 261 -15.88 -1.04 21.87
C ARG A 261 -16.03 -0.07 23.03
N GLY A 262 -16.62 1.09 22.76
CA GLY A 262 -16.87 2.11 23.77
C GLY A 262 -17.80 3.21 23.26
N ALA A 263 -18.02 4.23 24.09
CA ALA A 263 -18.88 5.35 23.71
C ALA A 263 -18.35 6.12 22.49
N ALA A 264 -17.01 6.22 22.35
CA ALA A 264 -16.33 6.79 21.20
C ALA A 264 -16.44 5.92 19.93
N CYS A 265 -16.54 4.59 20.06
CA CYS A 265 -16.65 3.68 18.92
C CYS A 265 -17.59 2.50 19.19
N SER A 266 -18.86 2.69 18.86
CA SER A 266 -19.90 1.66 19.03
C SER A 266 -19.75 0.47 18.09
N ARG A 267 -19.09 0.66 16.93
CA ARG A 267 -18.86 -0.37 15.91
C ARG A 267 -17.55 -1.13 16.08
N CYS A 268 -16.68 -0.68 16.99
CA CYS A 268 -15.42 -1.34 17.25
C CYS A 268 -15.65 -2.71 17.87
N LYS A 269 -14.77 -3.66 17.51
CA LYS A 269 -14.76 -5.02 18.05
C LYS A 269 -13.85 -5.10 19.27
N GLU A 270 -13.52 -6.33 19.66
CA GLU A 270 -12.46 -6.61 20.62
C GLU A 270 -11.15 -5.91 20.24
N SER A 271 -10.44 -5.44 21.26
CA SER A 271 -9.18 -4.74 21.08
C SER A 271 -8.09 -5.68 20.56
N ARG A 272 -7.22 -5.20 19.66
CA ARG A 272 -6.22 -6.02 18.96
C ARG A 272 -4.78 -5.51 19.12
N PRO A 273 -4.26 -5.39 20.36
CA PRO A 273 -2.92 -4.86 20.61
C PRO A 273 -1.80 -5.70 19.98
N GLU A 274 -2.03 -7.00 19.77
CA GLU A 274 -1.09 -7.91 19.10
C GLU A 274 -0.75 -7.44 17.68
N VAL A 275 -1.69 -6.84 16.95
CA VAL A 275 -1.45 -6.36 15.58
C VAL A 275 -0.45 -5.20 15.56
N ILE A 276 -0.55 -4.25 16.49
CA ILE A 276 0.41 -3.14 16.61
C ILE A 276 1.77 -3.67 17.08
N ALA A 277 1.78 -4.58 18.06
CA ALA A 277 3.02 -5.18 18.56
C ALA A 277 3.78 -5.94 17.47
N ASP A 278 3.07 -6.72 16.65
CA ASP A 278 3.62 -7.42 15.49
C ASP A 278 4.09 -6.44 14.42
N PHE A 279 3.33 -5.37 14.14
CA PHE A 279 3.71 -4.32 13.18
C PHE A 279 5.04 -3.66 13.58
N LEU A 280 5.17 -3.23 14.82
CA LEU A 280 6.41 -2.64 15.35
C LEU A 280 7.57 -3.65 15.30
N THR A 281 7.28 -4.93 15.56
CA THR A 281 8.28 -6.01 15.43
C THR A 281 8.76 -6.20 14.00
N LEU A 282 7.86 -6.12 13.01
CA LEU A 282 8.24 -6.20 11.60
C LEU A 282 9.06 -4.97 11.18
N LEU A 283 8.69 -3.78 11.66
CA LEU A 283 9.38 -2.54 11.34
C LEU A 283 10.81 -2.52 11.89
N SER A 284 11.04 -2.99 13.12
CA SER A 284 12.39 -3.01 13.71
C SER A 284 13.37 -3.93 12.96
N ARG A 285 12.90 -5.03 12.38
CA ARG A 285 13.72 -5.96 11.58
C ARG A 285 14.23 -5.33 10.29
N LYS A 286 13.51 -4.35 9.74
CA LYS A 286 13.90 -3.59 8.54
C LYS A 286 15.03 -2.60 8.84
N GLU A 287 15.06 -2.04 10.05
CA GLU A 287 16.01 -0.99 10.43
C GLU A 287 17.41 -1.48 10.78
N THR A 288 17.61 -2.78 11.05
CA THR A 288 18.95 -3.32 11.34
C THR A 288 19.72 -3.50 10.03
N PRO A 289 20.69 -2.62 9.70
CA PRO A 289 21.57 -2.87 8.56
C PRO A 289 22.38 -4.11 8.95
N HIS A 290 22.38 -5.14 8.10
CA HIS A 290 23.22 -6.32 8.27
C HIS A 290 24.71 -5.95 8.19
N SER A 291 25.26 -5.39 9.28
CA SER A 291 26.70 -5.26 9.51
C SER A 291 27.15 -6.37 10.45
N GLN A 292 27.24 -7.60 9.94
CA GLN A 292 28.23 -8.58 10.40
C GLN A 292 28.20 -9.79 9.47
N SER A 293 29.19 -9.80 8.58
CA SER A 293 29.96 -10.95 8.08
C SER A 293 29.63 -12.32 8.71
N ALA A 294 28.56 -12.95 8.26
CA ALA A 294 28.51 -14.40 8.14
C ALA A 294 28.23 -14.70 6.68
N LYS A 295 28.99 -15.62 6.07
CA LYS A 295 28.76 -16.16 4.72
C LYS A 295 27.29 -16.60 4.61
N ARG A 296 26.44 -15.69 4.14
CA ARG A 296 25.01 -15.93 3.92
C ARG A 296 24.80 -15.93 2.42
N SER A 297 24.20 -17.02 1.96
CA SER A 297 23.61 -17.21 0.64
C SER A 297 23.08 -15.91 0.06
N ILE A 298 23.48 -15.63 -1.19
CA ILE A 298 22.98 -14.53 -2.03
C ILE A 298 21.47 -14.35 -1.77
N PRO A 299 21.00 -13.16 -1.38
CA PRO A 299 19.57 -12.91 -1.22
C PRO A 299 18.89 -13.25 -2.54
N HIS A 300 18.02 -14.26 -2.53
CA HIS A 300 17.15 -14.48 -3.68
C HIS A 300 16.22 -13.28 -3.76
N ASP A 301 16.20 -12.59 -4.91
CA ASP A 301 15.23 -11.54 -5.17
C ASP A 301 13.82 -12.07 -4.85
N PRO A 302 12.97 -11.28 -4.18
CA PRO A 302 11.62 -11.71 -3.87
C PRO A 302 10.89 -12.10 -5.16
N VAL A 303 10.32 -13.31 -5.17
CA VAL A 303 9.54 -13.81 -6.30
C VAL A 303 8.32 -12.91 -6.51
N LYS A 304 7.99 -12.60 -7.76
CA LYS A 304 6.82 -11.77 -8.07
C LYS A 304 5.58 -12.64 -8.33
N PRO A 305 4.40 -12.27 -7.83
CA PRO A 305 3.18 -12.99 -8.14
C PRO A 305 2.80 -12.81 -9.61
N PHE A 306 2.39 -13.89 -10.27
CA PHE A 306 1.63 -13.84 -11.52
C PHE A 306 0.39 -14.74 -11.44
N LEU A 307 -0.58 -14.47 -12.29
CA LEU A 307 -1.85 -15.19 -12.33
C LEU A 307 -2.02 -15.87 -13.69
N ILE A 308 -2.51 -17.11 -13.68
CA ILE A 308 -3.10 -17.75 -14.86
C ILE A 308 -4.60 -17.83 -14.59
N TYR A 309 -5.40 -17.14 -15.40
CA TYR A 309 -6.83 -16.97 -15.17
C TYR A 309 -7.62 -17.52 -16.36
N TYR A 310 -8.20 -18.69 -16.13
CA TYR A 310 -9.08 -19.39 -17.08
C TYR A 310 -10.55 -19.01 -16.93
N GLY A 311 -10.93 -18.27 -15.88
CA GLY A 311 -12.33 -17.91 -15.60
C GLY A 311 -12.88 -16.85 -16.54
N TRP A 312 -14.19 -16.57 -16.44
CA TRP A 312 -14.84 -15.56 -17.27
C TRP A 312 -14.55 -14.14 -16.78
N ILE A 313 -14.43 -13.19 -17.71
CA ILE A 313 -14.19 -11.79 -17.37
C ILE A 313 -15.54 -11.06 -17.25
N PRO A 314 -15.92 -10.54 -16.06
CA PRO A 314 -17.26 -10.01 -15.89
C PRO A 314 -17.51 -8.74 -16.72
N GLU A 315 -18.56 -8.73 -17.55
CA GLU A 315 -18.94 -7.52 -18.31
C GLU A 315 -19.53 -6.41 -17.43
N ASN A 316 -20.25 -6.81 -16.38
CA ASN A 316 -20.91 -5.87 -15.48
C ASN A 316 -19.86 -5.02 -14.75
N GLN A 317 -19.96 -3.69 -14.88
CA GLN A 317 -18.96 -2.75 -14.33
C GLN A 317 -18.68 -2.98 -12.84
N HIS A 318 -19.69 -3.25 -12.01
CA HIS A 318 -19.48 -3.49 -10.58
C HIS A 318 -18.68 -4.78 -10.34
N ARG A 319 -19.00 -5.85 -11.07
CA ARG A 319 -18.26 -7.12 -10.99
C ARG A 319 -16.84 -6.99 -11.58
N LEU A 320 -16.67 -6.23 -12.66
CA LEU A 320 -15.36 -5.94 -13.25
C LEU A 320 -14.48 -5.13 -12.29
N LEU A 321 -15.05 -4.14 -11.59
CA LEU A 321 -14.35 -3.39 -10.55
C LEU A 321 -13.93 -4.31 -9.40
N LYS A 322 -14.81 -5.20 -8.96
CA LYS A 322 -14.48 -6.20 -7.93
C LYS A 322 -13.34 -7.12 -8.40
N PHE A 323 -13.42 -7.61 -9.63
CA PHE A 323 -12.37 -8.44 -10.22
C PHE A 323 -11.03 -7.71 -10.33
N SER A 324 -11.03 -6.44 -10.76
CA SER A 324 -9.82 -5.61 -10.84
C SER A 324 -9.10 -5.48 -9.50
N ARG A 325 -9.85 -5.37 -8.39
CA ARG A 325 -9.29 -5.34 -7.03
C ARG A 325 -8.74 -6.71 -6.62
N THR A 326 -9.41 -7.79 -7.02
CA THR A 326 -8.96 -9.16 -6.74
C THR A 326 -7.61 -9.47 -7.38
N ILE A 327 -7.39 -9.01 -8.61
CA ILE A 327 -6.13 -9.23 -9.34
C ILE A 327 -5.10 -8.10 -9.13
N GLN A 328 -5.41 -7.12 -8.27
CA GLN A 328 -4.48 -6.05 -7.93
C GLN A 328 -3.26 -6.62 -7.18
N GLY A 329 -2.06 -6.17 -7.57
CA GLY A 329 -0.79 -6.59 -6.98
C GLY A 329 -0.08 -7.72 -7.74
N TYR A 330 -0.73 -8.37 -8.69
CA TYR A 330 -0.07 -9.27 -9.63
C TYR A 330 0.86 -8.49 -10.58
N SER A 331 2.03 -9.06 -10.90
CA SER A 331 2.99 -8.46 -11.84
C SER A 331 2.74 -8.87 -13.30
N ALA A 332 2.01 -9.97 -13.50
CA ALA A 332 1.52 -10.40 -14.80
C ALA A 332 0.24 -11.22 -14.63
N VAL A 333 -0.63 -11.19 -15.64
CA VAL A 333 -1.86 -11.99 -15.70
C VAL A 333 -1.93 -12.62 -17.09
N VAL A 334 -2.01 -13.94 -17.14
CA VAL A 334 -2.34 -14.71 -18.34
C VAL A 334 -3.84 -14.90 -18.38
N LEU A 335 -4.46 -14.50 -19.49
CA LEU A 335 -5.88 -14.62 -19.75
C LEU A 335 -6.11 -15.70 -20.81
N GLY A 336 -7.17 -16.48 -20.63
CA GLY A 336 -7.80 -17.22 -21.71
C GLY A 336 -8.16 -18.66 -21.34
N SER A 337 -9.16 -19.24 -22.01
CA SER A 337 -9.52 -20.66 -22.06
C SER A 337 -10.28 -21.05 -23.35
N GLY A 338 -10.32 -20.17 -24.36
CA GLY A 338 -10.87 -20.46 -25.69
C GLY A 338 -12.21 -19.79 -26.04
N ASP A 339 -12.83 -19.06 -25.10
CA ASP A 339 -14.15 -18.44 -25.31
C ASP A 339 -14.08 -16.93 -25.62
N GLU A 340 -12.90 -16.31 -25.49
CA GLU A 340 -12.70 -14.83 -25.51
C GLU A 340 -13.07 -14.22 -26.85
N TRP A 341 -12.99 -15.02 -27.91
CA TRP A 341 -13.24 -14.60 -29.27
C TRP A 341 -14.70 -14.80 -29.70
N SER A 342 -15.48 -15.55 -28.92
CA SER A 342 -16.88 -15.84 -29.22
C SER A 342 -17.84 -14.74 -28.74
N GLN A 343 -17.40 -13.90 -27.79
CA GLN A 343 -18.22 -12.85 -27.18
C GLN A 343 -17.50 -11.49 -27.24
N ASN A 344 -17.99 -10.58 -28.10
CA ASN A 344 -17.42 -9.23 -28.28
C ASN A 344 -17.26 -8.41 -26.99
N ASN A 345 -17.99 -8.75 -25.93
CA ASN A 345 -18.05 -7.98 -24.69
C ASN A 345 -16.85 -8.25 -23.75
N GLU A 346 -16.21 -9.41 -23.84
CA GLU A 346 -15.03 -9.70 -23.00
C GLU A 346 -13.83 -8.84 -23.41
N ILE A 347 -13.66 -8.61 -24.71
CA ILE A 347 -12.65 -7.71 -25.28
C ILE A 347 -12.71 -6.31 -24.63
N HIS A 348 -13.92 -5.75 -24.52
CA HIS A 348 -14.11 -4.44 -23.90
C HIS A 348 -13.78 -4.44 -22.40
N SER A 349 -14.05 -5.55 -21.72
CA SER A 349 -13.75 -5.72 -20.31
C SER A 349 -12.24 -5.86 -20.05
N ILE A 350 -11.53 -6.58 -20.92
CA ILE A 350 -10.06 -6.68 -20.90
C ILE A 350 -9.42 -5.30 -21.09
N GLN A 351 -9.85 -4.54 -22.09
CA GLN A 351 -9.32 -3.19 -22.35
C GLN A 351 -9.55 -2.24 -21.15
N LYS A 352 -10.69 -2.35 -20.46
CA LYS A 352 -10.93 -1.60 -19.23
C LYS A 352 -9.95 -2.00 -18.12
N LEU A 353 -9.74 -3.30 -17.91
CA LEU A 353 -8.79 -3.78 -16.91
C LEU A 353 -7.36 -3.31 -17.21
N GLU A 354 -6.94 -3.34 -18.48
CA GLU A 354 -5.65 -2.81 -18.92
C GLU A 354 -5.51 -1.34 -18.53
N SER A 355 -6.54 -0.52 -18.80
CA SER A 355 -6.55 0.90 -18.46
C SER A 355 -6.51 1.17 -16.95
N TRP A 356 -7.15 0.32 -16.15
CA TRP A 356 -7.23 0.48 -14.69
C TRP A 356 -6.00 -0.07 -13.96
N LEU A 357 -5.29 -1.01 -14.58
CA LEU A 357 -4.16 -1.73 -13.98
C LEU A 357 -2.93 -1.69 -14.90
N PRO A 358 -2.42 -0.49 -15.25
CA PRO A 358 -1.32 -0.34 -16.21
C PRO A 358 0.00 -0.97 -15.75
N GLN A 359 0.12 -1.29 -14.46
CA GLN A 359 1.29 -1.99 -13.91
C GLN A 359 1.32 -3.50 -14.22
N ILE A 360 0.20 -4.09 -14.66
CA ILE A 360 0.10 -5.52 -14.97
C ILE A 360 0.57 -5.76 -16.40
N ARG A 361 1.46 -6.74 -16.59
CA ARG A 361 1.77 -7.27 -17.91
C ARG A 361 0.76 -8.34 -18.29
N TRP A 362 -0.03 -8.08 -19.31
CA TRP A 362 -1.06 -9.00 -19.80
C TRP A 362 -0.46 -10.02 -20.76
N TYR A 363 -0.90 -11.27 -20.66
CA TYR A 363 -0.50 -12.36 -21.54
C TYR A 363 -1.76 -13.05 -22.08
N GLY A 364 -1.73 -13.47 -23.34
CA GLY A 364 -2.72 -14.36 -23.91
C GLY A 364 -2.38 -15.83 -23.68
N TYR A 365 -3.38 -16.70 -23.61
CA TYR A 365 -3.21 -18.15 -23.58
C TYR A 365 -3.44 -18.75 -24.97
N ILE A 366 -2.58 -19.69 -25.37
CA ILE A 366 -2.73 -20.51 -26.58
C ILE A 366 -2.22 -21.93 -26.27
N SER A 367 -3.09 -22.96 -26.34
CA SER A 367 -2.63 -24.35 -26.34
C SER A 367 -2.12 -24.73 -27.73
N ILE A 368 -0.94 -25.35 -27.80
CA ILE A 368 -0.38 -25.89 -29.05
C ILE A 368 -0.27 -27.41 -29.05
N GLY A 369 -0.81 -28.08 -28.02
CA GLY A 369 -0.87 -29.53 -27.90
C GLY A 369 -1.67 -30.19 -29.04
N VAL A 370 -1.32 -31.43 -29.38
CA VAL A 370 -1.96 -32.20 -30.46
C VAL A 370 -2.53 -33.54 -30.00
N THR A 371 -2.17 -33.99 -28.79
CA THR A 371 -2.67 -35.23 -28.17
C THR A 371 -3.35 -34.97 -26.83
N ASN A 372 -3.83 -36.02 -26.15
CA ASN A 372 -4.37 -35.97 -24.78
C ASN A 372 -5.63 -35.11 -24.59
N GLY A 373 -6.43 -34.91 -25.65
CA GLY A 373 -7.65 -34.10 -25.58
C GLY A 373 -7.42 -32.60 -25.68
N GLU A 374 -6.20 -32.17 -26.00
CA GLU A 374 -5.89 -30.79 -26.34
C GLU A 374 -6.63 -30.34 -27.61
N PRO A 375 -6.97 -29.04 -27.75
CA PRO A 375 -7.81 -28.53 -28.84
C PRO A 375 -7.20 -28.66 -30.24
N HIS A 376 -5.92 -29.07 -30.36
CA HIS A 376 -5.22 -29.36 -31.61
C HIS A 376 -5.33 -28.23 -32.65
N HIS A 377 -5.08 -26.99 -32.22
CA HIS A 377 -5.13 -25.82 -33.11
C HIS A 377 -4.23 -25.97 -34.33
N THR A 378 -4.70 -25.69 -35.55
CA THR A 378 -3.83 -25.64 -36.72
C THR A 378 -2.84 -24.47 -36.61
N ASP A 379 -1.80 -24.47 -37.43
CA ASP A 379 -0.82 -23.39 -37.46
C ASP A 379 -1.47 -22.04 -37.80
N GLU A 380 -2.49 -22.04 -38.68
CA GLU A 380 -3.29 -20.85 -39.00
C GLU A 380 -4.15 -20.39 -37.81
N GLN A 381 -4.66 -21.31 -36.99
CA GLN A 381 -5.40 -20.97 -35.78
C GLN A 381 -4.47 -20.33 -34.74
N ILE A 382 -3.26 -20.86 -34.56
CA ILE A 382 -2.23 -20.30 -33.67
C ILE A 382 -1.87 -18.87 -34.12
N GLU A 383 -1.58 -18.66 -35.41
CA GLU A 383 -1.28 -17.32 -35.95
C GLU A 383 -2.45 -16.35 -35.70
N ARG A 384 -3.67 -16.79 -35.99
CA ARG A 384 -4.88 -15.98 -35.78
C ARG A 384 -5.03 -15.57 -34.32
N GLU A 385 -4.88 -16.48 -33.38
CA GLU A 385 -4.99 -16.19 -31.94
C GLU A 385 -3.91 -15.20 -31.47
N ILE A 386 -2.66 -15.34 -31.94
CA ILE A 386 -1.59 -14.39 -31.64
C ILE A 386 -1.94 -12.99 -32.12
N VAL A 387 -2.48 -12.86 -33.34
CA VAL A 387 -2.92 -11.57 -33.89
C VAL A 387 -4.06 -10.97 -33.07
N LEU A 388 -5.02 -11.80 -32.64
CA LEU A 388 -6.14 -11.35 -31.83
C LEU A 388 -5.68 -10.87 -30.44
N TRP A 389 -4.81 -11.63 -29.77
CA TRP A 389 -4.20 -11.22 -28.50
C TRP A 389 -3.40 -9.94 -28.63
N LYS A 390 -2.62 -9.77 -29.70
CA LYS A 390 -1.88 -8.53 -29.96
C LYS A 390 -2.79 -7.30 -30.07
N LYS A 391 -3.99 -7.44 -30.65
CA LYS A 391 -4.98 -6.35 -30.73
C LYS A 391 -5.51 -5.93 -29.35
N LEU A 392 -5.36 -6.77 -28.34
CA LEU A 392 -5.66 -6.46 -26.93
C LEU A 392 -4.44 -5.93 -26.17
N HIS A 393 -3.39 -5.52 -26.88
CA HIS A 393 -2.16 -4.96 -26.31
C HIS A 393 -1.48 -5.83 -25.24
N VAL A 394 -1.63 -7.16 -25.33
CA VAL A 394 -0.89 -8.07 -24.44
C VAL A 394 0.61 -7.88 -24.64
N SER A 395 1.38 -8.12 -23.58
CA SER A 395 2.84 -8.10 -23.60
C SER A 395 3.45 -9.43 -24.07
N GLY A 396 2.68 -10.52 -24.05
CA GLY A 396 3.17 -11.84 -24.38
C GLY A 396 2.10 -12.90 -24.55
N ILE A 397 2.54 -14.12 -24.86
CA ILE A 397 1.70 -15.30 -25.04
C ILE A 397 2.25 -16.45 -24.18
N LEU A 398 1.38 -17.10 -23.41
CA LEU A 398 1.62 -18.42 -22.84
C LEU A 398 1.34 -19.47 -23.93
N LEU A 399 2.40 -20.11 -24.40
CA LEU A 399 2.33 -21.29 -25.27
C LEU A 399 2.19 -22.53 -24.38
N ASP A 400 0.97 -22.99 -24.19
CA ASP A 400 0.64 -24.11 -23.32
C ASP A 400 0.76 -25.46 -24.02
N CYS A 401 1.00 -26.52 -23.23
CA CYS A 401 1.16 -27.89 -23.72
C CYS A 401 2.20 -28.00 -24.85
N ALA A 402 3.27 -27.20 -24.81
CA ALA A 402 4.25 -27.10 -25.89
C ALA A 402 5.25 -28.28 -25.94
N GLY A 403 5.21 -29.18 -24.96
CA GLY A 403 6.16 -30.28 -24.81
C GLY A 403 5.91 -31.47 -25.75
N PRO A 404 6.92 -32.32 -26.01
CA PRO A 404 6.73 -33.60 -26.70
C PRO A 404 5.71 -34.53 -26.02
N SER A 405 5.50 -34.38 -24.71
CA SER A 405 4.47 -35.11 -23.95
C SER A 405 3.04 -34.85 -24.41
N TYR A 406 2.82 -33.78 -25.17
CA TYR A 406 1.54 -33.40 -25.76
C TYR A 406 1.52 -33.58 -27.29
N GLY A 407 2.45 -34.39 -27.81
CA GLY A 407 2.60 -34.68 -29.23
C GLY A 407 3.19 -33.54 -30.06
N VAL A 408 3.56 -32.43 -29.45
CA VAL A 408 4.12 -31.29 -30.17
C VAL A 408 5.53 -31.63 -30.61
N ASP A 409 5.83 -31.55 -31.90
CA ASP A 409 7.18 -31.73 -32.42
C ASP A 409 8.02 -30.44 -32.37
N ALA A 410 9.28 -30.53 -32.81
CA ALA A 410 10.18 -29.38 -32.79
C ALA A 410 9.78 -28.30 -33.82
N ALA A 411 9.22 -28.71 -34.97
CA ALA A 411 8.84 -27.80 -36.03
C ALA A 411 7.68 -26.91 -35.58
N ARG A 412 6.63 -27.50 -34.99
CA ARG A 412 5.46 -26.80 -34.47
C ARG A 412 5.79 -25.87 -33.31
N ARG A 413 6.64 -26.29 -32.37
CA ARG A 413 7.15 -25.39 -31.31
C ARG A 413 7.88 -24.18 -31.88
N THR A 414 8.76 -24.42 -32.85
CA THR A 414 9.56 -23.36 -33.49
C THR A 414 8.65 -22.40 -34.26
N PHE A 415 7.67 -22.94 -34.99
CA PHE A 415 6.64 -22.16 -35.66
C PHE A 415 5.91 -21.25 -34.67
N ALA A 416 5.30 -21.79 -33.62
CA ALA A 416 4.53 -21.01 -32.65
C ALA A 416 5.38 -19.92 -31.98
N LEU A 417 6.62 -20.25 -31.56
CA LEU A 417 7.53 -19.27 -30.97
C LEU A 417 7.89 -18.14 -31.94
N ASN A 418 8.19 -18.48 -33.21
CA ASN A 418 8.50 -17.50 -34.24
C ASN A 418 7.32 -16.58 -34.54
N GLU A 419 6.09 -17.09 -34.51
CA GLU A 419 4.89 -16.25 -34.69
C GLU A 419 4.70 -15.26 -33.53
N VAL A 420 4.94 -15.70 -32.28
CA VAL A 420 4.92 -14.80 -31.10
C VAL A 420 5.96 -13.67 -31.27
N HIS A 421 7.17 -14.01 -31.71
CA HIS A 421 8.23 -13.02 -31.93
C HIS A 421 7.96 -12.10 -33.12
N ARG A 422 7.41 -12.62 -34.22
CA ARG A 422 6.99 -11.82 -35.38
C ARG A 422 5.91 -10.81 -34.99
N ALA A 423 5.03 -11.20 -34.06
CA ALA A 423 4.06 -10.32 -33.45
C ALA A 423 4.67 -9.27 -32.50
N LYS A 424 5.98 -9.32 -32.21
CA LYS A 424 6.71 -8.49 -31.24
C LYS A 424 6.22 -8.68 -29.80
N LEU A 425 5.86 -9.92 -29.47
CA LEU A 425 5.40 -10.33 -28.15
C LEU A 425 6.46 -11.20 -27.46
N HIS A 426 6.40 -11.30 -26.14
CA HIS A 426 7.21 -12.27 -25.37
C HIS A 426 6.53 -13.63 -25.30
N ALA A 427 7.33 -14.70 -25.27
CA ALA A 427 6.83 -16.06 -25.07
C ALA A 427 7.05 -16.52 -23.62
N LEU A 428 5.98 -17.04 -23.01
CA LEU A 428 6.04 -17.89 -21.83
C LEU A 428 5.77 -19.32 -22.30
N VAL A 429 6.78 -20.19 -22.26
CA VAL A 429 6.69 -21.52 -22.89
C VAL A 429 6.48 -22.58 -21.81
N ASN A 430 5.31 -23.25 -21.84
CA ASN A 430 5.02 -24.38 -20.95
C ASN A 430 5.48 -25.69 -21.59
N VAL A 431 6.73 -26.05 -21.28
CA VAL A 431 7.29 -27.36 -21.60
C VAL A 431 7.65 -28.07 -20.32
N TYR A 432 7.24 -29.33 -20.21
CA TYR A 432 7.56 -30.15 -19.04
C TYR A 432 9.07 -30.24 -18.82
N THR A 433 9.86 -30.38 -19.89
CA THR A 433 11.33 -30.56 -19.83
C THR A 433 12.07 -29.27 -20.20
N PRO A 434 12.88 -28.66 -19.33
CA PRO A 434 13.56 -27.38 -19.58
C PRO A 434 14.64 -27.46 -20.66
N SER A 435 15.23 -28.64 -20.92
CA SER A 435 16.16 -28.81 -22.03
C SER A 435 15.50 -28.65 -23.41
N VAL A 436 14.19 -28.90 -23.51
CA VAL A 436 13.42 -28.59 -24.73
C VAL A 436 13.44 -27.09 -25.00
N LEU A 437 13.32 -26.25 -23.97
CA LEU A 437 13.41 -24.80 -24.13
C LEU A 437 14.78 -24.35 -24.67
N LEU A 438 15.87 -24.97 -24.20
CA LEU A 438 17.22 -24.65 -24.68
C LEU A 438 17.37 -24.87 -26.19
N SER A 439 16.66 -25.85 -26.75
CA SER A 439 16.66 -26.13 -28.19
C SER A 439 15.86 -25.12 -29.03
N LEU A 440 14.98 -24.34 -28.40
CA LEU A 440 14.14 -23.36 -29.10
C LEU A 440 14.82 -21.99 -29.28
N HIS A 441 15.92 -21.74 -28.57
CA HIS A 441 16.64 -20.46 -28.58
C HIS A 441 15.75 -19.21 -28.41
N PRO A 442 14.90 -19.14 -27.35
CA PRO A 442 14.03 -17.99 -27.13
C PRO A 442 14.78 -16.66 -27.00
N MET A 443 14.03 -15.57 -27.18
CA MET A 443 14.57 -14.21 -27.12
C MET A 443 14.76 -13.74 -25.67
N LYS A 444 15.58 -12.70 -25.49
CA LYS A 444 15.70 -12.03 -24.18
C LYS A 444 14.32 -11.47 -23.77
N GLY A 445 13.88 -11.82 -22.57
CA GLY A 445 12.57 -11.43 -22.04
C GLY A 445 11.52 -12.55 -22.08
N ASP A 446 11.75 -13.59 -22.89
CA ASP A 446 10.97 -14.82 -22.83
C ASP A 446 11.23 -15.59 -21.54
N ALA A 447 10.33 -16.51 -21.22
CA ALA A 447 10.40 -17.31 -20.01
C ALA A 447 9.99 -18.76 -20.23
N TRP A 448 10.57 -19.63 -19.40
CA TRP A 448 10.08 -20.97 -19.18
C TRP A 448 8.97 -20.96 -18.13
N LEU A 449 7.90 -21.74 -18.33
CA LEU A 449 6.96 -22.08 -17.27
C LEU A 449 7.30 -23.46 -16.68
N ALA A 450 7.83 -23.46 -15.45
CA ALA A 450 8.12 -24.65 -14.66
C ALA A 450 6.85 -25.12 -13.93
N GLU A 451 5.93 -25.74 -14.68
CA GLU A 451 4.63 -26.12 -14.15
C GLU A 451 4.67 -27.40 -13.31
N ASN A 452 4.21 -27.36 -12.06
CA ASN A 452 4.06 -28.55 -11.18
C ASN A 452 5.37 -29.21 -10.71
N TRP A 453 6.53 -28.60 -11.00
CA TRP A 453 7.85 -29.19 -10.74
C TRP A 453 8.18 -29.50 -9.28
N VAL A 454 7.53 -28.82 -8.34
CA VAL A 454 7.80 -28.98 -6.90
C VAL A 454 6.56 -29.35 -6.12
N ILE A 455 5.47 -28.61 -6.35
CA ILE A 455 4.18 -28.83 -5.74
C ILE A 455 3.21 -29.21 -6.86
N SER A 456 2.68 -30.42 -6.78
CA SER A 456 1.67 -30.96 -7.68
C SER A 456 0.56 -31.59 -6.85
N ASN A 457 -0.69 -31.25 -7.14
CA ASN A 457 -1.85 -31.70 -6.35
C ASN A 457 -1.70 -31.46 -4.83
N GLY A 458 -1.08 -30.34 -4.48
CA GLY A 458 -0.89 -29.88 -3.10
C GLY A 458 0.12 -30.71 -2.31
N ARG A 459 0.83 -31.61 -2.99
CA ARG A 459 1.85 -32.48 -2.41
C ARG A 459 3.22 -32.08 -2.92
N SER A 460 4.19 -32.12 -2.02
CA SER A 460 5.60 -32.06 -2.39
C SER A 460 5.97 -33.39 -3.03
N GLY A 461 6.22 -33.41 -4.34
CA GLY A 461 6.52 -34.65 -5.04
C GLY A 461 6.31 -34.59 -6.55
N ILE A 462 7.27 -34.01 -7.24
CA ILE A 462 7.72 -34.47 -8.55
C ILE A 462 9.25 -34.51 -8.45
N ASN A 463 9.90 -35.52 -9.03
CA ASN A 463 11.35 -35.64 -9.04
C ASN A 463 11.94 -35.18 -10.38
N PRO A 464 12.21 -33.88 -10.57
CA PRO A 464 12.89 -33.36 -11.75
C PRO A 464 14.42 -33.55 -11.72
N GLU A 465 14.95 -34.46 -10.87
CA GLU A 465 16.40 -34.66 -10.70
C GLU A 465 17.18 -34.83 -12.00
N GLN A 466 16.54 -35.29 -13.08
CA GLN A 466 17.16 -35.52 -14.38
C GLN A 466 17.47 -34.25 -15.19
N GLU A 467 16.89 -33.09 -14.87
CA GLU A 467 16.92 -31.92 -15.77
C GLU A 467 17.33 -30.59 -15.10
N TRP A 468 17.76 -30.61 -13.82
CA TRP A 468 18.23 -29.40 -13.11
C TRP A 468 19.41 -28.70 -13.79
N TRP A 469 20.21 -29.43 -14.56
CA TRP A 469 21.35 -28.90 -15.30
C TRP A 469 20.95 -27.81 -16.31
N ALA A 470 19.70 -27.81 -16.78
CA ALA A 470 19.21 -26.84 -17.76
C ALA A 470 18.92 -25.47 -17.11
N ILE A 471 18.54 -25.42 -15.83
CA ILE A 471 18.14 -24.18 -15.14
C ILE A 471 19.28 -23.13 -15.11
N PRO A 472 20.53 -23.48 -14.74
CA PRO A 472 21.64 -22.53 -14.83
C PRO A 472 21.85 -21.98 -16.24
N LYS A 473 21.66 -22.81 -17.28
CA LYS A 473 21.81 -22.38 -18.69
C LYS A 473 20.71 -21.40 -19.11
N ILE A 474 19.45 -21.69 -18.76
CA ILE A 474 18.31 -20.78 -18.98
C ILE A 474 18.60 -19.40 -18.37
N LYS A 475 19.12 -19.38 -17.13
CA LYS A 475 19.52 -18.14 -16.45
C LYS A 475 20.69 -17.44 -17.13
N GLN A 476 21.69 -18.18 -17.60
CA GLN A 476 22.85 -17.65 -18.32
C GLN A 476 22.44 -16.95 -19.62
N HIS A 477 21.42 -17.45 -20.32
CA HIS A 477 20.85 -16.80 -21.49
C HIS A 477 19.97 -15.57 -21.15
N GLY A 478 19.70 -15.32 -19.87
CA GLY A 478 18.85 -14.21 -19.42
C GLY A 478 17.36 -14.45 -19.64
N TRP A 479 16.94 -15.70 -19.80
CA TRP A 479 15.53 -16.07 -19.89
C TRP A 479 14.89 -16.18 -18.50
N GLY A 480 13.61 -15.83 -18.42
CA GLY A 480 12.84 -15.93 -17.20
C GLY A 480 12.54 -17.38 -16.81
N ILE A 481 12.32 -17.61 -15.52
CA ILE A 481 11.79 -18.87 -15.00
C ILE A 481 10.57 -18.52 -14.17
N TRP A 482 9.39 -18.86 -14.68
CA TRP A 482 8.12 -18.69 -14.01
C TRP A 482 7.69 -20.05 -13.48
N MET A 483 7.00 -20.07 -12.36
CA MET A 483 6.72 -21.31 -11.62
C MET A 483 5.23 -21.40 -11.33
N THR A 484 4.69 -22.61 -11.25
CA THR A 484 3.40 -22.84 -10.61
C THR A 484 3.55 -23.72 -9.39
N ALA A 485 2.69 -23.50 -8.40
CA ALA A 485 2.42 -24.47 -7.34
C ALA A 485 0.93 -24.80 -7.37
N THR A 486 0.61 -26.08 -7.59
CA THR A 486 -0.76 -26.48 -7.89
C THR A 486 -1.33 -27.48 -6.90
N GLY A 487 -2.65 -27.44 -6.73
CA GLY A 487 -3.42 -28.39 -5.94
C GLY A 487 -4.68 -28.87 -6.63
N THR A 488 -5.33 -29.91 -6.11
CA THR A 488 -6.73 -30.17 -6.50
C THR A 488 -7.59 -28.96 -6.12
N HIS A 489 -7.34 -28.41 -4.95
CA HIS A 489 -7.93 -27.14 -4.52
C HIS A 489 -6.83 -26.14 -4.24
N ALA A 490 -7.04 -24.92 -4.70
CA ALA A 490 -6.13 -23.85 -4.37
C ALA A 490 -6.25 -23.49 -2.87
N PRO A 491 -5.13 -23.17 -2.19
CA PRO A 491 -5.15 -22.98 -0.75
C PRO A 491 -5.99 -21.77 -0.36
N GLN A 492 -6.90 -21.97 0.59
CA GLN A 492 -7.80 -20.93 1.08
C GLN A 492 -7.21 -20.09 2.22
N ASN A 493 -5.96 -20.34 2.62
CA ASN A 493 -5.30 -19.60 3.69
C ASN A 493 -3.87 -19.18 3.32
N ARG A 494 -3.46 -18.03 3.86
CA ARG A 494 -2.17 -17.38 3.59
C ARG A 494 -0.96 -18.23 3.96
N ASN A 495 -1.02 -18.99 5.05
CA ASN A 495 0.14 -19.75 5.54
C ASN A 495 0.46 -20.91 4.60
N THR A 496 -0.55 -21.62 4.11
CA THR A 496 -0.38 -22.67 3.09
C THR A 496 0.14 -22.10 1.78
N VAL A 497 -0.38 -20.95 1.31
CA VAL A 497 0.16 -20.28 0.12
C VAL A 497 1.65 -19.95 0.29
N ARG A 498 2.02 -19.32 1.40
CA ARG A 498 3.43 -18.98 1.69
C ARG A 498 4.33 -20.21 1.74
N GLN A 499 3.83 -21.31 2.31
CA GLN A 499 4.57 -22.57 2.34
C GLN A 499 4.79 -23.12 0.92
N TRP A 500 3.75 -23.12 0.07
CA TRP A 500 3.86 -23.55 -1.33
C TRP A 500 4.84 -22.68 -2.11
N VAL A 501 4.80 -21.36 -1.91
CA VAL A 501 5.75 -20.42 -2.51
C VAL A 501 7.18 -20.72 -2.07
N TYR A 502 7.41 -20.88 -0.77
CA TYR A 502 8.73 -21.21 -0.23
C TYR A 502 9.26 -22.54 -0.79
N ASP A 503 8.43 -23.58 -0.79
CA ASP A 503 8.83 -24.90 -1.25
C ASP A 503 9.18 -24.91 -2.74
N THR A 504 8.43 -24.18 -3.56
CA THR A 504 8.66 -24.10 -5.00
C THR A 504 9.89 -23.26 -5.31
N THR A 505 9.99 -22.06 -4.72
CA THR A 505 11.07 -21.09 -5.00
C THR A 505 12.43 -21.58 -4.52
N LYS A 506 12.51 -22.28 -3.36
CA LYS A 506 13.80 -22.78 -2.85
C LYS A 506 14.46 -23.80 -3.79
N LYS A 507 13.65 -24.53 -4.57
CA LYS A 507 14.15 -25.55 -5.51
C LYS A 507 14.40 -24.95 -6.90
N VAL A 508 13.37 -24.39 -7.53
CA VAL A 508 13.43 -23.90 -8.93
C VAL A 508 14.16 -22.56 -9.05
N LYS A 509 14.13 -21.73 -8.00
CA LYS A 509 14.76 -20.40 -7.94
C LYS A 509 14.33 -19.51 -9.12
N GLY A 510 13.05 -19.55 -9.47
CA GLY A 510 12.45 -18.71 -10.51
C GLY A 510 12.16 -17.28 -10.03
N THR A 511 11.74 -16.45 -10.97
CA THR A 511 11.50 -15.00 -10.77
C THR A 511 10.03 -14.67 -10.56
N MET A 512 9.10 -15.54 -10.99
CA MET A 512 7.66 -15.34 -10.85
C MET A 512 6.98 -16.64 -10.42
N ILE A 513 5.89 -16.54 -9.65
CA ILE A 513 5.11 -17.71 -9.22
C ILE A 513 3.59 -17.47 -9.30
N ALA A 514 2.87 -18.49 -9.77
CA ALA A 514 1.43 -18.59 -9.72
C ALA A 514 1.01 -19.74 -8.79
N ILE A 515 -0.11 -19.56 -8.11
CA ILE A 515 -0.70 -20.58 -7.23
C ILE A 515 -2.03 -20.98 -7.83
N ALA A 516 -2.13 -22.22 -8.32
CA ALA A 516 -3.31 -22.70 -9.03
C ALA A 516 -3.92 -23.96 -8.38
N GLY A 517 -5.10 -24.35 -8.84
CA GLY A 517 -5.76 -25.62 -8.56
C GLY A 517 -7.01 -25.79 -9.42
N GLU A 518 -7.82 -26.84 -9.25
CA GLU A 518 -8.98 -27.11 -10.14
C GLU A 518 -10.04 -25.98 -10.11
N ASN A 519 -10.07 -25.20 -9.02
CA ASN A 519 -10.84 -23.96 -8.92
C ASN A 519 -10.30 -22.81 -9.81
N TYR A 520 -9.17 -23.00 -10.50
CA TYR A 520 -8.70 -22.13 -11.59
C TYR A 520 -8.98 -22.86 -12.90
N SER A 521 -10.25 -23.06 -13.16
CA SER A 521 -10.75 -23.54 -14.44
C SER A 521 -11.68 -22.46 -15.00
N SER A 522 -12.14 -22.66 -16.23
CA SER A 522 -13.19 -21.82 -16.83
C SER A 522 -14.49 -21.77 -16.03
N GLN A 523 -14.65 -22.67 -15.04
CA GLN A 523 -15.83 -22.75 -14.19
C GLN A 523 -15.72 -21.95 -12.88
N SER A 524 -14.61 -21.26 -12.63
CA SER A 524 -14.42 -20.51 -11.39
C SER A 524 -13.60 -19.24 -11.55
N ASN A 525 -14.06 -18.17 -10.88
CA ASN A 525 -13.38 -16.87 -10.81
C ASN A 525 -12.62 -16.66 -9.50
N TRP A 526 -12.33 -17.74 -8.79
CA TRP A 526 -11.57 -17.66 -7.54
C TRP A 526 -10.09 -17.38 -7.83
N VAL A 527 -9.49 -16.48 -7.05
CA VAL A 527 -8.09 -16.04 -7.22
C VAL A 527 -7.44 -15.87 -5.84
N VAL A 528 -6.23 -16.42 -5.66
CA VAL A 528 -5.39 -16.16 -4.48
C VAL A 528 -5.05 -14.67 -4.43
N PRO A 529 -5.15 -13.97 -3.29
CA PRO A 529 -4.66 -12.60 -3.20
C PRO A 529 -3.14 -12.52 -3.43
N ALA A 530 -2.69 -11.60 -4.29
CA ALA A 530 -1.26 -11.42 -4.59
C ALA A 530 -0.39 -11.18 -3.34
N SER A 531 -0.95 -10.57 -2.29
CA SER A 531 -0.27 -10.28 -1.00
C SER A 531 -0.03 -11.52 -0.12
N TRP A 532 -0.54 -12.68 -0.53
CA TRP A 532 -0.28 -13.96 0.13
C TRP A 532 0.97 -14.65 -0.41
N ILE A 533 1.35 -14.33 -1.65
CA ILE A 533 2.59 -14.74 -2.32
C ILE A 533 3.70 -13.78 -1.89
#